data_AF-A0A1V6RI14-F1
#
_entry.id   AF-A0A1V6RI14-F1
#
_cell.length_a   1.000
_cell.length_b   1.000
_cell.length_c   1.000
_cell.angle_alpha   90.00
_cell.angle_beta   90.00
_cell.angle_gamma   90.00
#
_symmetry.space_group_name_H-M   'P 1'
#
loop_
_entity.id
_entity.type
_entity.pdbx_description
1 polymer ?
#
loop_
_entity_poly.entity_id
_entity_poly.type
_entity_poly.pdbx_seq_one_letter_code
_entity_poly.pdbx_strand_id
1 'polypeptide(L)'
;MFAGYKFASQEVSWLRRDVLLFANSIGIPAADLHFLYELHPRFMVFPTYPLILPFKLTDQEVVEFYDRNATNTIPGAPDLDLRYAVDGQRELTIYKPLPTASTGSKFELQNKVIGIYDKGLAGSAFDTEQVIVDSVTGEVYTTTRSVSFVPKQGNWGGPRVLMVTTIHFTLFQAQG
;
A
#
# COMPACT_ATOMS: atom_id res chain seq x y z
N MET A 1 -15.04 -14.34 -4.92
CA MET A 1 -14.68 -14.38 -6.35
C MET A 1 -13.59 -13.36 -6.74
N PHE A 2 -13.27 -12.35 -5.91
CA PHE A 2 -12.26 -11.31 -6.23
C PHE A 2 -10.89 -11.50 -5.57
N ALA A 3 -10.82 -12.38 -4.57
CA ALA A 3 -9.59 -12.66 -3.84
C ALA A 3 -8.50 -13.17 -4.80
N GLY A 4 -7.31 -12.59 -4.70
CA GLY A 4 -6.17 -12.92 -5.53
C GLY A 4 -6.09 -12.17 -6.85
N TYR A 5 -7.06 -11.31 -7.19
CA TYR A 5 -6.94 -10.43 -8.36
C TYR A 5 -5.71 -9.52 -8.20
N LYS A 6 -4.84 -9.50 -9.21
CA LYS A 6 -3.62 -8.68 -9.24
C LYS A 6 -3.81 -7.56 -10.25
N PHE A 7 -3.48 -6.35 -9.84
CA PHE A 7 -3.37 -5.23 -10.77
C PHE A 7 -2.05 -5.32 -11.53
N ALA A 8 -1.96 -4.61 -12.66
CA ALA A 8 -0.69 -4.40 -13.32
C ALA A 8 0.30 -3.75 -12.34
N SER A 9 1.55 -4.24 -12.34
CA SER A 9 2.62 -3.63 -11.57
C SER A 9 2.90 -2.22 -12.11
N GLN A 10 3.17 -1.29 -11.20
CA GLN A 10 3.40 0.11 -11.53
C GLN A 10 4.78 0.52 -11.05
N GLU A 11 5.52 1.27 -11.86
CA GLU A 11 6.79 1.83 -11.43
C GLU A 11 6.55 2.86 -10.32
N VAL A 12 7.44 2.86 -9.32
CA VAL A 12 7.49 3.91 -8.30
C VAL A 12 8.90 4.46 -8.23
N SER A 13 9.02 5.79 -8.10
CA SER A 13 10.33 6.43 -8.02
C SER A 13 10.29 7.67 -7.14
N TRP A 14 11.43 7.93 -6.51
CA TRP A 14 11.63 9.08 -5.63
C TRP A 14 13.06 9.60 -5.67
N LEU A 15 13.17 10.89 -5.36
CA LEU A 15 14.41 11.62 -5.18
C LEU A 15 14.62 11.94 -3.70
N ARG A 16 15.85 12.36 -3.33
CA ARG A 16 16.14 12.84 -1.96
C ARG A 16 15.22 13.98 -1.53
N ARG A 17 14.86 14.87 -2.48
CA ARG A 17 13.89 15.95 -2.25
C ARG A 17 12.54 15.44 -1.77
N ASP A 18 12.04 14.34 -2.33
CA ASP A 18 10.75 13.77 -1.96
C ASP A 18 10.78 13.21 -0.52
N VAL A 19 11.89 12.56 -0.16
CA VAL A 19 12.14 12.05 1.19
C VAL A 19 12.16 13.19 2.21
N LEU A 20 12.89 14.26 1.90
CA LEU A 20 12.95 15.46 2.74
C LEU A 20 11.59 16.16 2.86
N LEU A 21 10.86 16.29 1.74
CA LEU A 21 9.54 16.91 1.74
C LEU A 21 8.55 16.14 2.61
N PHE A 22 8.55 14.80 2.50
CA PHE A 22 7.72 13.95 3.33
C PHE A 22 8.07 14.10 4.82
N ALA A 23 9.36 14.01 5.16
CA ALA A 23 9.86 14.18 6.53
C ALA A 23 9.41 15.52 7.15
N ASN A 24 9.49 16.61 6.38
CA ASN A 24 9.00 17.92 6.82
C ASN A 24 7.47 17.95 6.96
N SER A 25 6.72 17.34 6.02
CA SER A 25 5.25 17.36 6.02
C SER A 25 4.61 16.65 7.21
N ILE A 26 5.29 15.65 7.78
CA ILE A 26 4.82 14.92 8.97
C ILE A 26 5.31 15.57 10.28
N GLY A 27 6.02 16.70 10.19
CA GLY A 27 6.44 17.48 11.35
C GLY A 27 7.60 16.89 12.16
N ILE A 28 8.53 16.19 11.52
CA ILE A 28 9.76 15.73 12.20
C ILE A 28 10.46 16.94 12.85
N PRO A 29 10.85 16.87 14.13
CA PRO A 29 11.47 17.98 14.82
C PRO A 29 12.88 18.26 14.26
N ALA A 30 13.31 19.52 14.28
CA ALA A 30 14.63 19.94 13.79
C ALA A 30 15.81 19.26 14.50
N ALA A 31 15.59 18.68 15.69
CA ALA A 31 16.61 17.89 16.39
C ALA A 31 16.95 16.57 15.65
N ASP A 32 16.02 16.03 14.85
CA ASP A 32 16.17 14.78 14.12
C ASP A 32 16.71 15.00 12.70
N LEU A 33 17.86 15.67 12.59
CA LEU A 33 18.49 16.02 11.31
C LEU A 33 18.79 14.82 10.40
N HIS A 34 18.89 13.61 10.94
CA HIS A 34 19.06 12.39 10.17
C HIS A 34 17.88 12.06 9.24
N PHE A 35 16.73 12.71 9.38
CA PHE A 35 15.63 12.67 8.41
C PHE A 35 15.48 13.97 7.59
N LEU A 36 16.09 15.07 8.03
CA LEU A 36 15.83 16.42 7.50
C LEU A 36 17.03 17.05 6.77
N TYR A 37 18.20 16.42 6.83
CA TYR A 37 19.43 16.94 6.22
C TYR A 37 20.15 15.85 5.45
N GLU A 38 20.24 16.03 4.13
CA GLU A 38 20.75 15.05 3.17
C GLU A 38 22.26 14.79 3.28
N LEU A 39 23.03 15.70 3.89
CA LEU A 39 24.46 15.50 4.15
C LEU A 39 24.75 14.98 5.57
N HIS A 40 23.71 14.74 6.38
CA HIS A 40 23.89 14.12 7.68
C HIS A 40 24.50 12.70 7.51
N PRO A 41 25.50 12.30 8.31
CA PRO A 41 26.19 11.01 8.14
C PRO A 41 25.28 9.78 8.33
N ARG A 42 24.11 9.97 8.94
CA ARG A 42 23.06 8.95 9.11
C ARG A 42 21.77 9.29 8.36
N PHE A 43 21.86 10.08 7.27
CA PHE A 43 20.66 10.47 6.51
C PHE A 43 19.90 9.23 6.04
N MET A 44 18.62 9.16 6.37
CA MET A 44 17.78 8.01 6.07
C MET A 44 16.33 8.42 5.77
N VAL A 45 15.62 7.51 5.12
CA VAL A 45 14.19 7.67 4.83
C VAL A 45 13.39 7.43 6.10
N PHE A 46 12.37 8.26 6.36
CA PHE A 46 11.46 8.02 7.48
C PHE A 46 10.66 6.72 7.25
N PRO A 47 10.49 5.84 8.25
CA PRO A 47 9.95 4.48 8.04
C PRO A 47 8.58 4.40 7.36
N THR A 48 7.73 5.43 7.52
CA THR A 48 6.39 5.47 6.90
C THR A 48 6.36 6.12 5.52
N TYR A 49 7.49 6.58 4.96
CA TYR A 49 7.56 7.09 3.58
C TYR A 49 6.99 6.13 2.50
N PRO A 50 7.20 4.79 2.55
CA PRO A 50 6.67 3.87 1.54
C PRO A 50 5.15 4.01 1.31
N LEU A 51 4.44 4.50 2.32
CA LEU A 51 3.00 4.69 2.34
C LEU A 51 2.49 5.75 1.36
N ILE A 52 3.35 6.64 0.88
CA ILE A 52 3.00 7.64 -0.13
C ILE A 52 3.26 7.17 -1.56
N LEU A 53 4.08 6.12 -1.75
CA LEU A 53 4.47 5.64 -3.08
C LEU A 53 3.29 5.19 -3.95
N PRO A 54 2.23 4.54 -3.42
CA PRO A 54 1.04 4.23 -4.21
C PRO A 54 0.29 5.45 -4.76
N PHE A 55 0.46 6.62 -4.14
CA PHE A 55 -0.15 7.87 -4.59
C PHE A 55 0.79 8.66 -5.52
N LYS A 56 2.09 8.68 -5.19
CA LYS A 56 3.12 9.42 -5.92
C LYS A 56 3.47 8.76 -7.26
N LEU A 57 3.56 7.43 -7.28
CA LEU A 57 4.14 6.67 -8.39
C LEU A 57 5.50 7.25 -8.83
N THR A 58 5.61 7.71 -10.07
CA THR A 58 6.83 8.34 -10.61
C THR A 58 6.71 9.86 -10.76
N ASP A 59 5.55 10.43 -10.42
CA ASP A 59 5.25 11.84 -10.64
C ASP A 59 6.12 12.75 -9.76
N GLN A 60 6.47 13.91 -10.33
CA GLN A 60 7.22 14.99 -9.66
C GLN A 60 6.35 16.23 -9.42
N GLU A 61 5.17 16.26 -10.03
CA GLU A 61 4.20 17.35 -9.96
C GLU A 61 2.97 16.95 -9.14
N VAL A 62 2.03 17.88 -9.00
CA VAL A 62 0.75 17.63 -8.34
C VAL A 62 0.03 16.42 -8.96
N VAL A 63 -0.51 15.57 -8.10
CA VAL A 63 -1.28 14.39 -8.51
C VAL A 63 -2.76 14.69 -8.40
N GLU A 64 -3.48 14.59 -9.52
CA GLU A 64 -4.95 14.55 -9.50
C GLU A 64 -5.36 13.15 -9.03
N PHE A 65 -5.92 13.07 -7.82
CA PHE A 65 -6.16 11.82 -7.12
C PHE A 65 -7.25 10.95 -7.76
N TYR A 66 -8.33 11.56 -8.26
CA TYR A 66 -9.46 10.83 -8.82
C TYR A 66 -9.14 10.31 -10.22
N ASP A 67 -8.52 11.13 -11.06
CA ASP A 67 -8.09 10.75 -12.40
C ASP A 67 -7.08 9.60 -12.33
N ARG A 68 -6.16 9.64 -11.36
CA ARG A 68 -5.18 8.55 -11.11
C ARG A 68 -5.84 7.20 -10.85
N ASN A 69 -6.99 7.20 -10.18
CA ASN A 69 -7.63 5.99 -9.69
C ASN A 69 -8.84 5.55 -10.53
N ALA A 70 -9.30 6.37 -11.48
CA ALA A 70 -10.49 6.13 -12.28
C ALA A 70 -10.47 4.80 -13.08
N THR A 71 -9.28 4.31 -13.45
CA THR A 71 -9.13 3.11 -14.28
C THR A 71 -8.94 1.82 -13.48
N ASN A 72 -8.87 1.88 -12.15
CA ASN A 72 -8.61 0.71 -11.29
C ASN A 72 -9.88 -0.14 -11.10
N THR A 73 -10.32 -0.77 -12.19
CA THR A 73 -11.48 -1.66 -12.19
C THR A 73 -11.07 -3.10 -11.87
N ILE A 74 -11.92 -3.80 -11.13
CA ILE A 74 -11.77 -5.22 -10.82
C ILE A 74 -12.91 -5.94 -11.56
N PRO A 75 -12.60 -6.82 -12.54
CA PRO A 75 -13.62 -7.54 -13.28
C PRO A 75 -14.62 -8.27 -12.36
N GLY A 76 -15.91 -7.96 -12.52
CA GLY A 76 -17.01 -8.55 -11.75
C GLY A 76 -17.20 -7.97 -10.34
N ALA A 77 -16.37 -7.02 -9.89
CA ALA A 77 -16.60 -6.31 -8.64
C ALA A 77 -17.82 -5.37 -8.75
N PRO A 78 -18.48 -5.03 -7.62
CA PRO A 78 -19.54 -4.04 -7.62
C PRO A 78 -19.03 -2.68 -8.11
N ASP A 79 -19.86 -1.97 -8.87
CA ASP A 79 -19.59 -0.60 -9.28
C ASP A 79 -19.84 0.34 -8.08
N LEU A 80 -18.76 0.69 -7.39
CA LEU A 80 -18.79 1.50 -6.17
C LEU A 80 -18.15 2.86 -6.44
N ASP A 81 -18.81 3.91 -5.96
CA ASP A 81 -18.28 5.26 -6.00
C ASP A 81 -17.22 5.45 -4.91
N LEU A 82 -15.96 5.24 -5.29
CA LEU A 82 -14.79 5.34 -4.42
C LEU A 82 -14.50 6.78 -3.96
N ARG A 83 -15.20 7.80 -4.49
CA ARG A 83 -15.08 9.17 -3.95
C ARG A 83 -15.60 9.29 -2.52
N TYR A 84 -16.43 8.35 -2.10
CA TYR A 84 -16.93 8.23 -0.72
C TYR A 84 -16.14 7.23 0.12
N ALA A 85 -15.04 6.68 -0.40
CA ALA A 85 -14.21 5.75 0.35
C ALA A 85 -13.52 6.47 1.52
N VAL A 86 -13.47 5.78 2.65
CA VAL A 86 -12.69 6.18 3.82
C VAL A 86 -11.59 5.16 4.07
N ASP A 87 -10.43 5.65 4.52
CA ASP A 87 -9.35 4.79 5.01
C ASP A 87 -9.76 4.21 6.36
N GLY A 88 -10.03 2.90 6.40
CA GLY A 88 -10.52 2.22 7.59
C GLY A 88 -9.38 1.64 8.44
N GLN A 89 -8.41 1.01 7.80
CA GLN A 89 -7.26 0.41 8.47
C GLN A 89 -6.07 0.37 7.52
N ARG A 90 -4.88 0.56 8.09
CA ARG A 90 -3.63 0.27 7.40
C ARG A 90 -2.59 -0.35 8.32
N GLU A 91 -1.95 -1.40 7.82
CA GLU A 91 -0.85 -2.10 8.46
C GLU A 91 0.37 -2.09 7.53
N LEU A 92 1.48 -1.53 8.01
CA LEU A 92 2.75 -1.49 7.28
C LEU A 92 3.73 -2.48 7.92
N THR A 93 4.19 -3.44 7.13
CA THR A 93 5.34 -4.29 7.45
C THR A 93 6.57 -3.80 6.69
N ILE A 94 7.64 -3.50 7.43
CA ILE A 94 8.92 -3.06 6.86
C ILE A 94 9.92 -4.21 6.99
N TYR A 95 10.39 -4.73 5.88
CA TYR A 95 11.42 -5.78 5.86
C TYR A 95 12.82 -5.16 5.76
N LYS A 96 12.96 -4.09 4.97
CA LYS A 96 14.21 -3.36 4.76
C LYS A 96 13.92 -1.85 4.61
N PRO A 97 14.80 -0.97 5.08
CA PRO A 97 14.67 0.46 4.86
C PRO A 97 14.80 0.77 3.36
N LEU A 98 13.99 1.69 2.85
CA LEU A 98 14.16 2.22 1.50
C LEU A 98 15.47 3.03 1.38
N PRO A 99 16.14 2.99 0.21
CA PRO A 99 17.26 3.88 -0.05
C PRO A 99 16.80 5.35 -0.10
N THR A 100 17.72 6.29 0.15
CA THR A 100 17.43 7.74 0.19
C THR A 100 17.06 8.35 -1.17
N ALA A 101 17.26 7.60 -2.25
CA ALA A 101 16.73 7.86 -3.58
C ALA A 101 16.56 6.53 -4.31
N SER A 102 15.65 6.51 -5.29
CA SER A 102 15.45 5.35 -6.17
C SER A 102 16.51 5.24 -7.28
N THR A 103 17.33 6.27 -7.50
CA THR A 103 18.33 6.31 -8.57
C THR A 103 19.29 5.13 -8.48
N GLY A 104 19.40 4.37 -9.58
CA GLY A 104 20.26 3.18 -9.67
C GLY A 104 19.55 1.86 -9.38
N SER A 105 18.29 1.89 -8.93
CA SER A 105 17.41 0.74 -8.75
C SER A 105 16.14 0.90 -9.58
N LYS A 106 15.36 -0.19 -9.72
CA LYS A 106 14.01 -0.14 -10.31
C LYS A 106 13.02 -0.67 -9.29
N PHE A 107 12.10 0.19 -8.85
CA PHE A 107 11.09 -0.18 -7.86
C PHE A 107 9.71 -0.30 -8.51
N GLU A 108 8.98 -1.32 -8.07
CA GLU A 108 7.60 -1.55 -8.48
C GLU A 108 6.67 -1.58 -7.26
N LEU A 109 5.49 -1.02 -7.47
CA LEU A 109 4.30 -1.25 -6.68
C LEU A 109 3.54 -2.43 -7.27
N GLN A 110 3.33 -3.46 -6.47
CA GLN A 110 2.51 -4.61 -6.81
C GLN A 110 1.28 -4.66 -5.91
N ASN A 111 0.10 -4.54 -6.52
CA ASN A 111 -1.16 -4.49 -5.78
C ASN A 111 -1.99 -5.75 -6.04
N LYS A 112 -2.60 -6.29 -4.98
CA LYS A 112 -3.57 -7.38 -5.10
C LYS A 112 -4.77 -7.18 -4.19
N VAL A 113 -5.91 -7.71 -4.63
CA VAL A 113 -7.14 -7.77 -3.85
C VAL A 113 -7.07 -8.99 -2.94
N ILE A 114 -7.18 -8.77 -1.63
CA ILE A 114 -7.39 -9.85 -0.66
C ILE A 114 -8.86 -10.22 -0.62
N GLY A 115 -9.76 -9.22 -0.63
CA GLY A 115 -11.19 -9.44 -0.74
C GLY A 115 -12.00 -8.16 -0.87
N ILE A 116 -13.22 -8.30 -1.37
CA ILE A 116 -14.25 -7.25 -1.37
C ILE A 116 -15.45 -7.82 -0.65
N TYR A 117 -15.95 -7.07 0.34
CA TYR A 117 -16.94 -7.56 1.28
C TYR A 117 -18.17 -6.67 1.32
N ASP A 118 -19.34 -7.31 1.20
CA ASP A 118 -20.63 -6.67 1.38
C ASP A 118 -20.93 -6.56 2.88
N LYS A 119 -20.99 -5.33 3.40
CA LYS A 119 -21.33 -5.03 4.80
C LYS A 119 -22.82 -4.65 4.95
N GLY A 120 -23.65 -5.01 3.97
CA GLY A 120 -25.07 -4.73 3.95
C GLY A 120 -25.35 -3.23 3.89
N LEU A 121 -26.35 -2.77 4.65
CA LEU A 121 -26.72 -1.34 4.73
C LEU A 121 -25.56 -0.43 5.15
N ALA A 122 -24.56 -0.97 5.87
CA ALA A 122 -23.42 -0.17 6.30
C ALA A 122 -22.56 0.27 5.10
N GLY A 123 -22.38 -0.57 4.08
CA GLY A 123 -21.52 -0.28 2.94
C GLY A 123 -20.76 -1.49 2.40
N SER A 124 -19.60 -1.22 1.79
CA SER A 124 -18.67 -2.23 1.28
C SER A 124 -17.26 -2.02 1.79
N ALA A 125 -16.49 -3.08 1.98
CA ALA A 125 -15.09 -3.01 2.39
C ALA A 125 -14.16 -3.64 1.35
N PHE A 126 -13.02 -3.00 1.10
CA PHE A 126 -11.96 -3.46 0.20
C PHE A 126 -10.71 -3.77 1.01
N ASP A 127 -10.32 -5.04 1.06
CA ASP A 127 -9.07 -5.50 1.67
C ASP A 127 -8.05 -5.74 0.56
N THR A 128 -6.95 -5.01 0.62
CA THR A 128 -5.90 -5.01 -0.40
C THR A 128 -4.53 -5.16 0.24
N GLU A 129 -3.61 -5.73 -0.53
CA GLU A 129 -2.20 -5.79 -0.17
C GLU A 129 -1.39 -5.12 -1.27
N GLN A 130 -0.44 -4.30 -0.85
CA GLN A 130 0.48 -3.58 -1.71
C GLN A 130 1.91 -3.93 -1.30
N VAL A 131 2.77 -4.19 -2.27
CA VAL A 131 4.17 -4.54 -2.04
C VAL A 131 5.07 -3.58 -2.81
N ILE A 132 6.12 -3.08 -2.16
CA ILE A 132 7.21 -2.34 -2.80
C ILE A 132 8.39 -3.29 -2.96
N VAL A 133 8.81 -3.52 -4.20
CA VAL A 133 9.85 -4.48 -4.57
C VAL A 133 10.88 -3.83 -5.47
N ASP A 134 12.15 -4.19 -5.33
CA ASP A 134 13.14 -3.93 -6.39
C ASP A 134 12.96 -5.01 -7.47
N SER A 135 12.50 -4.63 -8.67
CA SER A 135 12.14 -5.60 -9.71
C SER A 135 13.33 -6.24 -10.40
N VAL A 136 14.55 -5.73 -10.18
CA VAL A 136 15.78 -6.36 -10.70
C VAL A 136 16.25 -7.47 -9.76
N THR A 137 16.21 -7.23 -8.45
CA THR A 137 16.69 -8.20 -7.45
C THR A 137 15.60 -9.14 -6.94
N GLY A 138 14.34 -8.74 -7.06
CA GLY A 138 13.19 -9.41 -6.44
C GLY A 138 13.06 -9.15 -4.94
N GLU A 139 13.88 -8.27 -4.36
CA GLU A 139 13.83 -7.97 -2.94
C GLU A 139 12.60 -7.16 -2.56
N VAL A 140 11.83 -7.67 -1.60
CA VAL A 140 10.67 -6.97 -1.03
C VAL A 140 11.14 -6.03 0.10
N TYR A 141 10.79 -4.75 -0.01
CA TYR A 141 11.12 -3.75 0.99
C TYR A 141 9.99 -3.59 2.02
N THR A 142 8.75 -3.51 1.54
CA THR A 142 7.57 -3.32 2.40
C THR A 142 6.35 -4.02 1.87
N THR A 143 5.50 -4.47 2.78
CA THR A 143 4.12 -4.90 2.51
C THR A 143 3.18 -3.99 3.29
N THR A 144 2.14 -3.49 2.62
CA THR A 144 1.06 -2.73 3.25
C THR A 144 -0.25 -3.48 3.06
N ARG A 145 -0.94 -3.80 4.15
CA ARG A 145 -2.32 -4.30 4.11
C ARG A 145 -3.28 -3.16 4.46
N SER A 146 -4.25 -2.91 3.59
CA SER A 146 -5.16 -1.77 3.73
C SER A 146 -6.61 -2.23 3.63
N VAL A 147 -7.46 -1.66 4.48
CA VAL A 147 -8.92 -1.79 4.38
C VAL A 147 -9.52 -0.42 4.12
N SER A 148 -10.10 -0.24 2.94
CA SER A 148 -10.94 0.91 2.63
C SER A 148 -12.40 0.56 2.79
N PHE A 149 -13.22 1.51 3.25
CA PHE A 149 -14.65 1.32 3.44
C PHE A 149 -15.44 2.34 2.63
N VAL A 150 -16.49 1.89 1.95
CA VAL A 150 -17.37 2.73 1.14
C VAL A 150 -18.76 2.71 1.79
N PRO A 151 -19.12 3.73 2.59
CA PRO A 151 -20.38 3.75 3.32
C PRO A 151 -21.60 3.70 2.41
N LYS A 152 -22.67 3.03 2.87
CA LYS A 152 -24.00 2.95 2.24
C LYS A 152 -24.05 2.28 0.86
N GLN A 153 -22.94 1.79 0.34
CA GLN A 153 -22.85 1.12 -0.96
C GLN A 153 -22.63 -0.40 -0.79
N GLY A 154 -23.51 -1.06 -0.04
CA GLY A 154 -23.55 -2.52 0.12
C GLY A 154 -24.84 -3.14 -0.45
N ASN A 155 -25.25 -4.30 0.06
CA ASN A 155 -26.41 -5.09 -0.41
C ASN A 155 -26.33 -5.61 -1.85
N TRP A 156 -25.12 -5.86 -2.36
CA TRP A 156 -24.89 -6.45 -3.68
C TRP A 156 -24.82 -7.99 -3.65
N GLY A 157 -25.03 -8.61 -2.48
CA GLY A 157 -25.08 -10.08 -2.34
C GLY A 157 -23.71 -10.73 -2.17
N GLY A 158 -22.71 -9.95 -1.74
CA GLY A 158 -21.33 -10.37 -1.63
C GLY A 158 -20.94 -11.18 -0.40
N PRO A 159 -19.68 -11.66 -0.33
CA PRO A 159 -19.12 -12.23 0.89
C PRO A 159 -19.13 -11.20 2.03
N ARG A 160 -19.49 -11.61 3.26
CA ARG A 160 -19.63 -10.68 4.40
C ARG A 160 -18.42 -10.61 5.33
N VAL A 161 -17.64 -11.70 5.41
CA VAL A 161 -16.58 -11.88 6.39
C VAL A 161 -15.23 -11.80 5.71
N LEU A 162 -14.26 -11.13 6.34
CA LEU A 162 -12.85 -11.26 5.98
C LEU A 162 -12.47 -12.72 6.15
N MET A 163 -12.13 -13.42 5.06
CA MET A 163 -11.51 -14.71 5.21
C MET A 163 -10.11 -14.49 5.78
N VAL A 164 -9.98 -14.61 7.11
CA VAL A 164 -8.70 -14.83 7.75
C VAL A 164 -8.35 -16.28 7.45
N THR A 165 -7.35 -16.50 6.60
CA THR A 165 -6.83 -17.85 6.37
C THR A 165 -6.26 -18.36 7.68
N THR A 166 -7.02 -19.17 8.42
CA THR A 166 -6.48 -19.98 9.50
C THR A 166 -5.54 -20.99 8.87
N ILE A 167 -4.23 -20.72 8.91
CA ILE A 167 -3.21 -21.71 8.55
C ILE A 167 -3.27 -22.78 9.64
N HIS A 168 -3.84 -23.94 9.31
CA HIS A 168 -3.72 -25.13 10.15
C HIS A 168 -2.26 -25.60 10.08
N PHE A 169 -1.48 -25.32 11.12
CA PHE A 169 -0.22 -26.03 11.34
C PHE A 169 -0.57 -27.44 11.82
N THR A 170 -0.49 -28.43 10.93
CA THR A 170 -0.42 -29.83 11.35
C THR A 170 0.99 -30.07 11.88
N LEU A 171 1.15 -30.02 13.20
CA LEU A 171 2.35 -30.53 13.87
C LEU A 171 2.45 -32.03 13.60
N PHE A 172 3.37 -32.43 12.72
CA PHE A 172 3.84 -33.80 12.66
C PHE A 172 4.59 -34.07 13.98
N GLN A 173 3.95 -34.82 14.88
CA GLN A 173 4.66 -35.51 15.95
C GLN A 173 5.54 -36.57 15.30
N ALA A 174 6.84 -36.33 15.24
CA ALA A 174 7.80 -37.38 14.94
C ALA A 174 7.83 -38.34 16.13
N GLN A 175 7.34 -39.57 15.92
CA GLN A 175 7.72 -40.70 16.74
C GLN A 175 8.94 -41.36 16.09
N GLY A 176 10.00 -41.56 16.87
CA GLY A 176 11.25 -42.22 16.47
C GLY A 176 12.41 -41.74 17.29
#